data_AF-H1W3H3-F1
#
_entry.id   AF-H1W3H3-F1
#
_cell.length_a   1.000
_cell.length_b   1.000
_cell.length_c   1.000
_cell.angle_alpha   90.00
_cell.angle_beta   90.00
_cell.angle_gamma   90.00
#
_symmetry.space_group_name_H-M   'P 1'
#
loop_
_entity.id
_entity.type
_entity.pdbx_description
1 polymer ?
#
loop_
_entity_poly.entity_id
_entity_poly.type
_entity_poly.pdbx_seq_one_letter_code
_entity_poly.pdbx_strand_id
1 'polypeptide(L)'
;MYDAAKENGFFDTPEWFAVIDAFGMHGARERFVYLTSRELTDAGIPVQMIHLLPYIPTIVTKLGSKGVLLTAILAKDDPRLRDRKEERWLLTRAHVDHPTIGGVYMRLFPPAETVAVEDIVSVNGVGDTFLGVMIAGLSKGGRVEDLIDVAQRAAVLTLKSHESVSPDLGRLDGLLKAAVRG
;
A
#
# COMPACT_ATOMS: atom_id res chain seq x y z
N MET A 1 -10.95 -2.22 10.22
CA MET A 1 -10.52 -0.81 10.32
C MET A 1 -11.53 0.12 9.67
N TYR A 2 -11.82 -0.05 8.37
CA TYR A 2 -12.82 0.75 7.67
C TYR A 2 -14.20 0.72 8.35
N ASP A 3 -14.74 -0.47 8.64
CA ASP A 3 -16.07 -0.60 9.24
C ASP A 3 -16.15 0.08 10.61
N ALA A 4 -15.15 -0.15 11.46
CA ALA A 4 -15.05 0.52 12.76
C ALA A 4 -14.99 2.04 12.63
N ALA A 5 -14.20 2.58 11.69
CA ALA A 5 -14.13 4.03 11.48
C ALA A 5 -15.48 4.61 11.00
N LYS A 6 -16.17 3.89 10.09
CA LYS A 6 -17.51 4.26 9.62
C LYS A 6 -18.54 4.23 10.75
N GLU A 7 -18.60 3.14 11.51
CA GLU A 7 -19.55 2.94 12.61
C GLU A 7 -19.38 3.97 13.74
N ASN A 8 -18.18 4.50 13.90
CA ASN A 8 -17.87 5.53 14.89
C ASN A 8 -17.94 6.96 14.33
N GLY A 9 -18.47 7.16 13.11
CA GLY A 9 -18.74 8.49 12.54
C GLY A 9 -17.50 9.26 12.08
N PHE A 10 -16.34 8.60 11.92
CA PHE A 10 -15.13 9.28 11.43
C PHE A 10 -15.29 9.79 9.99
N PHE A 11 -16.20 9.21 9.20
CA PHE A 11 -16.41 9.64 7.81
C PHE A 11 -17.50 10.72 7.65
N ASP A 12 -17.93 11.33 8.76
CA ASP A 12 -18.99 12.34 8.78
C ASP A 12 -18.52 13.67 9.38
N THR A 13 -17.20 13.89 9.47
CA THR A 13 -16.60 15.10 10.05
C THR A 13 -16.23 16.14 8.98
N PRO A 14 -16.35 17.46 9.26
CA PRO A 14 -15.95 18.50 8.30
C PRO A 14 -14.49 18.38 7.84
N GLU A 15 -13.59 17.97 8.73
CA GLU A 15 -12.17 17.78 8.44
C GLU A 15 -11.95 16.62 7.45
N TRP A 16 -12.72 15.55 7.61
CA TRP A 16 -12.71 14.43 6.68
C TRP A 16 -13.20 14.85 5.28
N PHE A 17 -14.33 15.56 5.21
CA PHE A 17 -14.87 16.07 3.94
C PHE A 17 -13.88 16.99 3.23
N ALA A 18 -13.24 17.91 3.96
CA ALA A 18 -12.25 18.83 3.39
C ALA A 18 -11.10 18.11 2.67
N VAL A 19 -10.62 17.00 3.22
CA VAL A 19 -9.55 16.19 2.61
C VAL A 19 -10.07 15.38 1.42
N ILE A 20 -11.27 14.80 1.53
CA ILE A 20 -11.87 13.95 0.50
C ILE A 20 -12.23 14.76 -0.74
N ASP A 21 -12.80 15.95 -0.56
CA ASP A 21 -13.15 16.86 -1.64
C ASP A 21 -11.88 17.27 -2.42
N ALA A 22 -10.76 17.45 -1.71
CA ALA A 22 -9.47 17.75 -2.34
C ALA A 22 -8.95 16.64 -3.26
N PHE A 23 -9.41 15.39 -3.10
CA PHE A 23 -8.99 14.28 -3.95
C PHE A 23 -9.60 14.32 -5.36
N GLY A 24 -10.67 15.10 -5.61
CA GLY A 24 -11.23 15.27 -6.95
C GLY A 24 -11.72 13.97 -7.60
N MET A 25 -12.39 13.11 -6.84
CA MET A 25 -12.67 11.70 -7.17
C MET A 25 -13.81 11.46 -8.19
N HIS A 26 -14.24 12.48 -8.93
CA HIS A 26 -15.35 12.36 -9.88
C HIS A 26 -15.02 11.32 -10.97
N GLY A 27 -15.87 10.30 -11.12
CA GLY A 27 -15.70 9.26 -12.15
C GLY A 27 -14.52 8.30 -11.90
N ALA A 28 -13.93 8.28 -10.69
CA ALA A 28 -12.71 7.52 -10.41
C ALA A 28 -12.84 5.98 -10.50
N ARG A 29 -14.05 5.43 -10.72
CA ARG A 29 -14.25 3.97 -10.78
C ARG A 29 -13.40 3.29 -11.86
N GLU A 30 -13.36 3.83 -13.06
CA GLU A 30 -12.54 3.26 -14.14
C GLU A 30 -11.05 3.30 -13.79
N ARG A 31 -10.62 4.37 -13.10
CA ARG A 31 -9.24 4.52 -12.62
C ARG A 31 -8.91 3.50 -11.53
N PHE A 32 -9.83 3.20 -10.61
CA PHE A 32 -9.64 2.12 -9.64
C PHE A 32 -9.45 0.76 -10.31
N VAL A 33 -10.28 0.43 -11.31
CA VAL A 33 -10.15 -0.83 -12.06
C VAL A 33 -8.80 -0.90 -12.75
N TYR A 34 -8.36 0.20 -13.38
CA TYR A 34 -7.07 0.29 -14.05
C TYR A 34 -5.87 0.13 -13.10
N LEU A 35 -5.93 0.75 -11.91
CA LEU A 35 -4.83 0.74 -10.94
C LEU A 35 -4.78 -0.52 -10.08
N THR A 36 -5.90 -1.26 -10.01
CA THR A 36 -6.04 -2.46 -9.18
C THR A 36 -6.51 -3.64 -10.02
N SER A 37 -7.79 -4.00 -9.90
CA SER A 37 -8.49 -4.93 -10.76
C SER A 37 -10.00 -4.71 -10.63
N ARG A 38 -10.79 -5.28 -11.55
CA ARG A 38 -12.25 -5.30 -11.42
C ARG A 38 -12.69 -5.95 -10.11
N GLU A 39 -12.10 -7.10 -9.80
CA GLU A 39 -12.39 -7.86 -8.59
C GLU A 39 -12.15 -7.04 -7.31
N LEU A 40 -11.00 -6.35 -7.19
CA LEU A 40 -10.68 -5.53 -6.02
C LEU A 40 -11.58 -4.29 -5.94
N THR A 41 -11.90 -3.69 -7.09
CA THR A 41 -12.80 -2.53 -7.16
C THR A 41 -14.21 -2.90 -6.75
N ASP A 42 -14.73 -4.04 -7.22
CA ASP A 42 -16.07 -4.51 -6.90
C ASP A 42 -16.18 -4.94 -5.43
N ALA A 43 -15.09 -5.44 -4.83
CA ALA A 43 -14.98 -5.66 -3.39
C ALA A 43 -14.87 -4.36 -2.56
N GLY A 44 -14.78 -3.19 -3.21
CA GLY A 44 -14.72 -1.88 -2.56
C GLY A 44 -13.37 -1.54 -1.92
N ILE A 45 -12.32 -2.34 -2.13
CA ILE A 45 -11.03 -2.15 -1.45
C ILE A 45 -10.42 -0.77 -1.74
N PRO A 46 -10.31 -0.30 -3.01
CA PRO A 46 -9.76 1.03 -3.29
C PRO A 46 -10.55 2.15 -2.61
N VAL A 47 -11.89 2.05 -2.61
CA VAL A 47 -12.78 3.04 -1.98
C VAL A 47 -12.55 3.07 -0.47
N GLN A 48 -12.49 1.92 0.19
CA GLN A 48 -12.22 1.86 1.63
C GLN A 48 -10.91 2.55 2.00
N MET A 49 -9.86 2.38 1.18
CA MET A 49 -8.57 3.04 1.42
C MET A 49 -8.68 4.56 1.31
N ILE A 50 -9.41 5.07 0.32
CA ILE A 50 -9.64 6.51 0.15
C ILE A 50 -10.31 7.13 1.37
N HIS A 51 -11.32 6.47 1.93
CA HIS A 51 -12.00 6.96 3.14
C HIS A 51 -11.07 7.02 4.37
N LEU A 52 -10.05 6.15 4.43
CA LEU A 52 -9.11 6.08 5.54
C LEU A 52 -7.93 7.06 5.41
N LEU A 53 -7.59 7.49 4.20
CA LEU A 53 -6.46 8.38 3.93
C LEU A 53 -6.43 9.69 4.76
N PRO A 54 -7.56 10.37 5.06
CA PRO A 54 -7.55 11.57 5.90
C PRO A 54 -6.96 11.35 7.30
N TYR A 55 -6.97 10.11 7.80
CA TYR A 55 -6.44 9.74 9.11
C TYR A 55 -5.10 9.00 9.01
N ILE A 56 -4.91 8.24 7.94
CA ILE A 56 -3.72 7.41 7.70
C ILE A 56 -3.24 7.72 6.28
N PRO A 57 -2.39 8.75 6.10
CA PRO A 57 -2.07 9.28 4.77
C PRO A 57 -1.23 8.33 3.90
N THR A 58 -0.76 7.21 4.42
CA THR A 58 -0.11 6.14 3.66
C THR A 58 -0.55 4.79 4.21
N ILE A 59 -1.18 3.98 3.37
CA ILE A 59 -1.72 2.68 3.71
C ILE A 59 -1.12 1.63 2.80
N VAL A 60 -0.60 0.56 3.41
CA VAL A 60 -0.09 -0.63 2.73
C VAL A 60 -1.00 -1.80 3.06
N THR A 61 -1.86 -2.16 2.10
CA THR A 61 -2.87 -3.20 2.29
C THR A 61 -2.38 -4.51 1.69
N LYS A 62 -2.16 -5.51 2.54
CA LYS A 62 -1.91 -6.88 2.09
C LYS A 62 -3.19 -7.49 1.53
N LEU A 63 -3.09 -8.09 0.34
CA LEU A 63 -4.21 -8.71 -0.39
C LEU A 63 -4.01 -10.22 -0.59
N GLY A 64 -3.21 -10.85 0.29
CA GLY A 64 -2.87 -12.27 0.21
C GLY A 64 -2.14 -12.60 -1.10
N SER A 65 -2.66 -13.59 -1.83
CA SER A 65 -2.12 -14.00 -3.14
C SER A 65 -2.25 -12.94 -4.24
N LYS A 66 -3.00 -11.86 -4.00
CA LYS A 66 -3.12 -10.73 -4.95
C LYS A 66 -2.04 -9.66 -4.76
N GLY A 67 -1.11 -9.87 -3.83
CA GLY A 67 0.01 -8.98 -3.56
C GLY A 67 -0.33 -7.87 -2.56
N VAL A 68 0.10 -6.65 -2.84
CA VAL A 68 0.03 -5.51 -1.90
C VAL A 68 -0.43 -4.25 -2.61
N LEU A 69 -1.43 -3.56 -2.05
CA LEU A 69 -1.89 -2.25 -2.53
C LEU A 69 -1.32 -1.13 -1.67
N LEU A 70 -0.50 -0.27 -2.27
CA LEU A 70 -0.09 1.00 -1.68
C LEU A 70 -1.10 2.08 -2.07
N THR A 71 -1.66 2.79 -1.09
CA THR A 71 -2.47 3.99 -1.30
C THR A 71 -1.92 5.11 -0.42
N ALA A 72 -1.66 6.29 -0.99
CA ALA A 72 -1.09 7.40 -0.25
C ALA A 72 -1.59 8.77 -0.73
N ILE A 73 -1.67 9.72 0.20
CA ILE A 73 -1.77 11.15 -0.11
C ILE A 73 -0.37 11.63 -0.51
N LEU A 74 -0.27 12.29 -1.66
CA LEU A 74 0.94 13.01 -2.06
C LEU A 74 0.84 14.47 -1.64
N ALA A 75 1.92 15.00 -1.04
CA ALA A 75 2.05 16.43 -0.79
C ALA A 75 2.13 17.21 -2.12
N LYS A 76 1.76 18.49 -2.10
CA LYS A 76 1.76 19.39 -3.28
C LYS A 76 3.07 19.40 -4.06
N ASP A 77 4.19 19.25 -3.37
CA ASP A 77 5.55 19.28 -3.88
C ASP A 77 6.17 17.88 -4.05
N ASP A 78 5.40 16.80 -3.83
CA ASP A 78 5.90 15.44 -3.99
C ASP A 78 6.43 15.21 -5.43
N PRO A 79 7.68 14.77 -5.61
CA PRO A 79 8.30 14.64 -6.92
C PRO A 79 7.56 13.67 -7.84
N ARG A 80 6.83 12.68 -7.29
CA ARG A 80 6.03 11.72 -8.08
C ARG A 80 4.92 12.40 -8.87
N LEU A 81 4.47 13.59 -8.45
CA LEU A 81 3.50 14.38 -9.20
C LEU A 81 4.07 14.87 -10.54
N ARG A 82 5.39 14.96 -10.70
CA ARG A 82 6.04 15.46 -11.93
C ARG A 82 6.80 14.37 -12.68
N ASP A 83 6.94 13.19 -12.10
CA ASP A 83 7.61 12.05 -12.73
C ASP A 83 6.66 11.30 -13.69
N ARG A 84 7.01 11.29 -14.98
CA ARG A 84 6.28 10.56 -16.02
C ARG A 84 6.22 9.05 -15.76
N LYS A 85 7.21 8.48 -15.08
CA LYS A 85 7.22 7.05 -14.72
C LYS A 85 6.17 6.72 -13.66
N GLU A 86 5.84 7.71 -12.82
CA GLU A 86 4.92 7.57 -11.70
C GLU A 86 3.47 7.90 -12.07
N GLU A 87 3.27 8.64 -13.16
CA GLU A 87 1.96 9.12 -13.64
C GLU A 87 0.91 8.01 -13.77
N ARG A 88 1.34 6.81 -14.20
CA ARG A 88 0.43 5.66 -14.36
C ARG A 88 -0.19 5.19 -13.04
N TRP A 89 0.39 5.52 -11.89
CA TRP A 89 -0.11 5.16 -10.56
C TRP A 89 -0.72 6.34 -9.81
N LEU A 90 -0.78 7.53 -10.41
CA LEU A 90 -1.57 8.63 -9.87
C LEU A 90 -3.05 8.34 -10.08
N LEU A 91 -3.78 8.16 -8.98
CA LEU A 91 -5.22 7.99 -9.00
C LEU A 91 -5.90 9.30 -9.38
N THR A 92 -5.56 10.38 -8.67
CA THR A 92 -6.03 11.73 -8.95
C THR A 92 -4.94 12.75 -8.67
N ARG A 93 -5.11 13.93 -9.25
CA ARG A 93 -4.38 15.13 -8.85
C ARG A 93 -5.37 16.04 -8.11
N ALA A 94 -4.92 16.64 -7.03
CA ALA A 94 -5.74 17.60 -6.31
C ALA A 94 -5.94 18.87 -7.15
N HIS A 95 -6.90 19.70 -6.72
CA HIS A 95 -7.07 21.03 -7.30
C HIS A 95 -5.77 21.84 -7.21
N VAL A 96 -5.45 22.59 -8.27
CA VAL A 96 -4.17 23.32 -8.44
C VAL A 96 -3.85 24.23 -7.24
N ASP A 97 -4.88 24.77 -6.60
CA ASP A 97 -4.76 25.73 -5.51
C ASP A 97 -4.87 25.11 -4.11
N HIS A 98 -5.01 23.79 -3.99
CA HIS A 98 -5.05 23.16 -2.67
C HIS A 98 -3.71 23.40 -1.93
N PRO A 99 -3.74 23.79 -0.64
CA PRO A 99 -2.53 24.27 0.05
C PRO A 99 -1.50 23.18 0.33
N THR A 100 -1.93 21.95 0.61
CA THR A 100 -1.04 20.88 1.12
C THR A 100 -1.08 19.59 0.30
N ILE A 101 -2.26 19.14 -0.10
CA ILE A 101 -2.47 17.93 -0.92
C ILE A 101 -2.19 18.23 -2.39
N GLY A 102 -1.38 17.39 -3.03
CA GLY A 102 -1.10 17.42 -4.48
C GLY A 102 -1.81 16.33 -5.28
N GLY A 103 -2.21 15.23 -4.64
CA GLY A 103 -2.97 14.16 -5.28
C GLY A 103 -3.02 12.87 -4.48
N VAL A 104 -3.61 11.84 -5.08
CA VAL A 104 -3.65 10.49 -4.50
C VAL A 104 -2.84 9.54 -5.37
N TYR A 105 -1.94 8.79 -4.75
CA TYR A 105 -1.17 7.73 -5.38
C TYR A 105 -1.74 6.38 -5.01
N MET A 106 -1.87 5.48 -5.99
CA MET A 106 -2.36 4.13 -5.78
C MET A 106 -1.63 3.15 -6.71
N ARG A 107 -0.97 2.16 -6.12
CA ARG A 107 -0.17 1.18 -6.85
C ARG A 107 -0.38 -0.22 -6.29
N LEU A 108 -0.89 -1.11 -7.14
CA LEU A 108 -0.92 -2.53 -6.88
C LEU A 108 0.44 -3.14 -7.23
N PHE A 109 1.08 -3.77 -6.26
CA PHE A 109 2.27 -4.58 -6.43
C PHE A 109 1.83 -6.04 -6.52
N PRO A 110 2.19 -6.76 -7.60
CA PRO A 110 1.89 -8.19 -7.70
C PRO A 110 2.61 -8.97 -6.59
N PRO A 111 2.13 -10.19 -6.26
CA PRO A 111 2.86 -11.06 -5.34
C PRO A 111 4.28 -11.28 -5.84
N ALA A 112 5.27 -11.22 -4.94
CA ALA A 112 6.66 -11.46 -5.29
C ALA A 112 6.90 -12.91 -5.75
N GLU A 113 6.06 -13.83 -5.30
CA GLU A 113 6.07 -15.25 -5.67
C GLU A 113 4.66 -15.83 -5.55
N THR A 114 4.25 -16.65 -6.53
CA THR A 114 3.06 -17.50 -6.40
C THR A 114 3.46 -18.77 -5.68
N VAL A 115 2.96 -18.96 -4.46
CA VAL A 115 3.24 -20.13 -3.63
C VAL A 115 2.13 -21.16 -3.83
N ALA A 116 2.50 -22.39 -4.14
CA ALA A 116 1.55 -23.50 -4.27
C ALA A 116 0.99 -23.87 -2.88
N VAL A 117 -0.25 -24.38 -2.82
CA VAL A 117 -0.92 -24.63 -1.52
C VAL A 117 -0.16 -25.67 -0.70
N GLU A 118 0.41 -26.66 -1.38
CA GLU A 118 1.27 -27.70 -0.80
C GLU A 118 2.57 -27.17 -0.18
N ASP A 119 3.04 -25.99 -0.60
CA ASP A 119 4.24 -25.34 -0.07
C ASP A 119 3.92 -24.41 1.12
N ILE A 120 2.64 -24.18 1.42
CA ILE A 120 2.23 -23.36 2.56
C ILE A 120 2.27 -24.23 3.82
N VAL A 121 3.27 -23.95 4.67
CA VAL A 121 3.47 -24.65 5.94
C VAL A 121 2.69 -23.98 7.06
N SER A 122 2.72 -22.64 7.13
CA SER A 122 2.06 -21.86 8.18
C SER A 122 1.73 -20.46 7.69
N VAL A 123 0.59 -19.90 8.11
CA VAL A 123 0.23 -18.49 7.85
C VAL A 123 0.54 -17.58 9.05
N ASN A 124 1.00 -18.15 10.16
CA ASN A 124 1.29 -17.41 11.38
C ASN A 124 2.52 -16.52 11.20
N GLY A 125 2.41 -15.26 11.64
CA GLY A 125 3.50 -14.29 11.58
C GLY A 125 3.92 -13.83 10.18
N VAL A 126 3.20 -14.22 9.13
CA VAL A 126 3.40 -13.72 7.74
C VAL A 126 3.09 -12.22 7.65
N GLY A 127 2.12 -11.74 8.43
CA GLY A 127 1.84 -10.31 8.62
C GLY A 127 3.00 -9.59 9.31
N ASP A 128 3.42 -10.11 10.45
CA ASP A 128 4.48 -9.53 11.28
C ASP A 128 5.83 -9.52 10.58
N THR A 129 6.14 -10.57 9.81
CA THR A 129 7.35 -10.64 8.99
C THR A 129 7.37 -9.54 7.94
N PHE A 130 6.26 -9.36 7.19
CA PHE A 130 6.15 -8.31 6.19
C PHE A 130 6.35 -6.93 6.84
N LEU A 131 5.65 -6.67 7.94
CA LEU A 131 5.75 -5.41 8.67
C LEU A 131 7.16 -5.19 9.25
N GLY A 132 7.76 -6.22 9.82
CA GLY A 132 9.11 -6.17 10.40
C GLY A 132 10.16 -5.78 9.36
N VAL A 133 10.10 -6.36 8.15
CA VAL A 133 11.01 -5.99 7.05
C VAL A 133 10.74 -4.57 6.56
N MET A 134 9.47 -4.17 6.45
CA MET A 134 9.11 -2.79 6.10
C MET A 134 9.71 -1.79 7.09
N ILE A 135 9.54 -2.00 8.39
CA ILE A 135 10.08 -1.12 9.45
C ILE A 135 11.62 -1.15 9.44
N ALA A 136 12.25 -2.31 9.24
CA ALA A 136 13.69 -2.43 9.12
C ALA A 136 14.25 -1.64 7.93
N GLY A 137 13.56 -1.62 6.79
CA GLY A 137 13.92 -0.82 5.64
C GLY A 137 13.70 0.68 5.84
N LEU A 138 12.53 1.06 6.36
CA LEU A 138 12.17 2.45 6.63
C LEU A 138 13.13 3.10 7.63
N SER A 139 13.52 2.38 8.70
CA SER A 139 14.51 2.85 9.68
C SER A 139 15.90 3.09 9.07
N LYS A 140 16.18 2.56 7.88
CA LYS A 140 17.42 2.79 7.12
C LYS A 140 17.26 3.83 6.01
N GLY A 141 16.10 4.51 5.93
CA GLY A 141 15.81 5.56 4.95
C GLY A 141 15.23 5.07 3.63
N GLY A 142 14.85 3.79 3.51
CA GLY A 142 14.15 3.30 2.32
C GLY A 142 12.74 3.90 2.20
N ARG A 143 12.18 3.89 0.99
CA ARG A 143 10.80 4.31 0.74
C ARG A 143 9.86 3.11 0.76
N VAL A 144 8.58 3.34 1.07
CA VAL A 144 7.58 2.27 1.20
C VAL A 144 7.50 1.42 -0.06
N GLU A 145 7.37 2.04 -1.23
CA GLU A 145 7.25 1.37 -2.53
C GLU A 145 8.42 0.45 -2.88
N ASP A 146 9.64 0.86 -2.52
CA ASP A 146 10.87 0.12 -2.84
C ASP A 146 11.05 -1.08 -1.90
N LEU A 147 10.47 -1.00 -0.70
CA LEU A 147 10.55 -2.04 0.32
C LEU A 147 9.46 -3.13 0.17
N ILE A 148 8.40 -2.89 -0.59
CA ILE A 148 7.29 -3.85 -0.74
C ILE A 148 7.77 -5.19 -1.29
N ASP A 149 8.64 -5.21 -2.31
CA ASP A 149 9.12 -6.48 -2.91
C ASP A 149 9.87 -7.34 -1.89
N VAL A 150 10.87 -6.77 -1.20
CA VAL A 150 11.65 -7.52 -0.20
C VAL A 150 10.79 -7.95 1.00
N ALA A 151 9.82 -7.13 1.41
CA ALA A 151 8.88 -7.48 2.46
C ALA A 151 7.94 -8.63 2.03
N GLN A 152 7.48 -8.65 0.77
CA GLN A 152 6.70 -9.78 0.23
C GLN A 152 7.53 -11.06 0.19
N ARG A 153 8.80 -11.01 -0.27
CA ARG A 153 9.70 -12.17 -0.27
C ARG A 153 9.95 -12.73 1.13
N ALA A 154 10.12 -11.85 2.11
CA ALA A 154 10.24 -12.24 3.52
C ALA A 154 8.98 -12.97 4.01
N ALA A 155 7.81 -12.43 3.70
CA ALA A 155 6.53 -13.06 4.03
C ALA A 155 6.39 -14.46 3.39
N VAL A 156 6.89 -14.65 2.17
CA VAL A 156 6.93 -15.95 1.49
C VAL A 156 7.87 -16.94 2.20
N LEU A 157 9.04 -16.50 2.66
CA LEU A 157 9.93 -17.37 3.46
C LEU A 157 9.26 -17.83 4.77
N THR A 158 8.47 -16.97 5.40
CA THR A 158 7.70 -17.33 6.61
C THR A 158 6.52 -18.24 6.28
N LEU A 159 5.82 -18.03 5.15
CA LEU A 159 4.75 -18.92 4.69
C LEU A 159 5.20 -20.38 4.54
N LYS A 160 6.45 -20.57 4.13
CA LYS A 160 7.09 -21.88 3.92
C LYS A 160 7.80 -22.43 5.16
N SER A 161 7.64 -21.80 6.32
CA SER A 161 8.30 -22.17 7.58
C SER A 161 7.31 -22.69 8.61
N HIS A 162 7.79 -23.55 9.51
CA HIS A 162 7.05 -23.92 10.72
C HIS A 162 7.09 -22.83 11.80
N GLU A 163 8.06 -21.92 11.71
CA GLU A 163 8.25 -20.83 12.69
C GLU A 163 7.38 -19.62 12.33
N SER A 164 6.96 -18.86 13.35
CA SER A 164 6.22 -17.60 13.16
C SER A 164 7.03 -16.52 12.41
N VAL A 165 8.35 -16.64 12.42
CA VAL A 165 9.26 -15.82 11.62
C VAL A 165 10.33 -16.76 11.05
N SER A 166 10.51 -16.75 9.73
CA SER A 166 11.47 -17.65 9.08
C SER A 166 12.89 -17.44 9.60
N PRO A 167 13.63 -18.50 9.97
CA PRO A 167 15.05 -18.39 10.31
C PRO A 167 15.92 -17.95 9.11
N ASP A 168 15.39 -18.11 7.89
CA ASP A 168 16.08 -17.82 6.64
C ASP A 168 16.01 -16.33 6.21
N LEU A 169 15.36 -15.46 6.99
CA LEU A 169 15.24 -14.04 6.63
C LEU A 169 16.59 -13.33 6.40
N GLY A 170 17.66 -13.80 7.05
CA GLY A 170 19.01 -13.27 6.85
C GLY A 170 19.50 -13.33 5.40
N ARG A 171 18.93 -14.25 4.59
CA ARG A 171 19.24 -14.38 3.15
C ARG A 171 18.80 -13.17 2.33
N LEU A 172 17.89 -12.35 2.85
CA LEU A 172 17.35 -11.16 2.18
C LEU A 172 18.13 -9.87 2.50
N ASP A 173 19.17 -9.90 3.34
CA ASP A 173 19.91 -8.69 3.74
C ASP A 173 20.45 -7.90 2.54
N GLY A 174 20.99 -8.58 1.53
CA GLY A 174 21.45 -7.95 0.29
C GLY A 174 20.33 -7.24 -0.47
N LEU A 175 19.15 -7.86 -0.57
CA LEU A 175 17.98 -7.27 -1.22
C LEU A 175 17.43 -6.08 -0.44
N LEU A 176 17.39 -6.17 0.89
CA LEU A 176 16.96 -5.07 1.74
C LEU A 176 17.89 -3.86 1.58
N LYS A 177 19.22 -4.08 1.57
CA LYS A 177 20.21 -3.02 1.34
C LYS A 177 20.09 -2.39 -0.04
N ALA A 178 19.77 -3.18 -1.06
CA ALA A 178 19.54 -2.67 -2.41
C ALA A 178 18.26 -1.82 -2.47
N ALA A 179 17.16 -2.30 -1.88
CA ALA A 179 15.87 -1.60 -1.83
C ALA A 179 15.95 -0.26 -1.10
N VAL A 180 16.73 -0.17 -0.02
CA VAL A 180 16.94 1.07 0.74
C VAL A 180 17.68 2.15 -0.08
N ARG A 181 18.46 1.76 -1.08
CA ARG A 181 19.27 2.69 -1.91
C ARG A 181 18.58 3.12 -3.20
N GLY A 182 17.49 2.46 -3.59
CA GLY A 182 16.69 2.79 -4.77
C GLY A 182 15.84 4.04 -4.53
#